data_AF-A0A925FN50-F1
#
_entry.id   AF-A0A925FN50-F1
#
_cell.length_a   1.000
_cell.length_b   1.000
_cell.length_c   1.000
_cell.angle_alpha   90.00
_cell.angle_beta   90.00
_cell.angle_gamma   90.00
#
_symmetry.space_group_name_H-M   'P 1'
#
loop_
_entity.id
_entity.type
_entity.pdbx_description
1 polymer ?
#
loop_
_entity_poly.entity_id
_entity_poly.type
_entity_poly.pdbx_seq_one_letter_code
_entity_poly.pdbx_strand_id
1 'polypeptide(L)'
;MLALVSLVACGPAPRDTAPMSDSATSRPIVIAHRGASGLLPEHTLEAYDLAITQGADFIEPDLVSTKDGVLVARHENEISGTTDAAMRFPDRKRSVVVDGDTVTGWFVEDLTLAELKTVR
;
A
#
# COMPACT_ATOMS: atom_id res chain seq x y z
N MET A 1 71.00 -3.93 -29.34
CA MET A 1 70.47 -5.20 -28.82
C MET A 1 69.09 -4.88 -28.27
N LEU A 2 68.04 -5.22 -29.01
CA LEU A 2 66.66 -4.78 -28.78
C LEU A 2 66.04 -5.63 -27.67
N ALA A 3 65.60 -5.01 -26.57
CA ALA A 3 64.94 -5.70 -25.46
C ALA A 3 63.46 -5.96 -25.80
N LEU A 4 63.08 -7.23 -25.89
CA LEU A 4 61.71 -7.69 -26.12
C LEU A 4 61.00 -7.80 -24.75
N VAL A 5 60.00 -6.94 -24.51
CA VAL A 5 59.12 -7.04 -23.34
C VAL A 5 58.04 -8.07 -23.65
N SER A 6 58.03 -9.19 -22.92
CA SER A 6 56.94 -10.17 -23.01
C SER A 6 55.71 -9.69 -22.25
N LEU A 7 54.60 -9.52 -22.97
CA LEU A 7 53.28 -9.25 -22.41
C LEU A 7 52.74 -10.55 -21.80
N VAL A 8 52.52 -10.58 -20.48
CA VAL A 8 51.83 -11.69 -19.81
C VAL A 8 50.32 -11.49 -20.00
N ALA A 9 49.69 -12.39 -20.75
CA ALA A 9 48.24 -12.44 -20.88
C ALA A 9 47.61 -13.12 -19.64
N CYS A 10 46.64 -12.45 -19.02
CA CYS A 10 45.83 -13.04 -17.96
C CYS A 10 44.83 -14.03 -18.60
N GLY A 11 45.02 -15.33 -18.41
CA GLY A 11 44.06 -16.35 -18.85
C GLY A 11 42.78 -16.29 -18.01
N PRO A 12 41.58 -16.60 -18.56
CA PRO A 12 40.37 -16.67 -17.77
C PRO A 12 40.49 -17.85 -16.79
N ALA A 13 40.30 -17.57 -15.50
CA ALA A 13 40.16 -18.62 -14.50
C ALA A 13 39.01 -19.56 -14.87
N PRO A 14 39.12 -20.88 -14.63
CA PRO A 14 37.98 -21.78 -14.76
C PRO A 14 36.87 -21.27 -13.84
N ARG A 15 35.72 -20.94 -14.42
CA ARG A 15 34.52 -20.68 -13.62
C ARG A 15 34.12 -22.02 -13.02
N ASP A 16 34.20 -22.14 -11.71
CA ASP A 16 33.46 -23.16 -10.98
C ASP A 16 31.99 -22.96 -11.37
N THR A 17 31.48 -23.80 -12.26
CA THR A 17 30.06 -23.96 -12.46
C THR A 17 29.55 -24.72 -11.25
N ALA A 18 29.43 -24.04 -10.12
CA ALA A 18 28.54 -24.47 -9.07
C ALA A 18 27.18 -24.72 -9.77
N PRO A 19 26.54 -25.88 -9.58
CA PRO A 19 25.19 -26.05 -10.07
C PRO A 19 24.39 -24.89 -9.49
N MET A 20 23.80 -24.05 -10.36
CA MET A 20 22.68 -23.22 -9.96
C MET A 20 21.69 -24.20 -9.38
N SER A 21 21.63 -24.27 -8.05
CA SER A 21 20.57 -24.95 -7.35
C SER A 21 19.30 -24.45 -8.02
N ASP A 22 18.50 -25.35 -8.57
CA ASP A 22 17.12 -25.06 -8.91
C ASP A 22 16.53 -24.44 -7.65
N SER A 23 16.43 -23.11 -7.66
CA SER A 23 15.70 -22.36 -6.68
C SER A 23 14.29 -22.89 -6.83
N ALA A 24 13.89 -23.82 -5.96
CA ALA A 24 12.52 -24.27 -5.83
C ALA A 24 11.65 -23.02 -6.01
N THR A 25 10.93 -22.94 -7.12
CA THR A 25 10.27 -21.71 -7.54
C THR A 25 9.22 -21.40 -6.47
N SER A 26 9.57 -20.53 -5.53
CA SER A 26 8.64 -20.10 -4.49
C SER A 26 7.41 -19.57 -5.21
N ARG A 27 6.25 -20.13 -4.88
CA ARG A 27 4.98 -19.65 -5.45
C ARG A 27 4.86 -18.13 -5.26
N PRO A 28 4.21 -17.40 -6.17
CA PRO A 28 3.95 -15.98 -5.97
C PRO A 28 3.25 -15.72 -4.63
N ILE A 29 3.60 -14.60 -4.01
CA ILE A 29 2.89 -14.08 -2.84
C ILE A 29 1.64 -13.36 -3.34
N VAL A 30 0.51 -13.61 -2.70
CA VAL A 30 -0.77 -12.96 -2.97
C VAL A 30 -1.04 -11.93 -1.88
N ILE A 31 -1.07 -10.65 -2.26
CA ILE A 31 -1.42 -9.55 -1.37
C ILE A 31 -2.82 -9.05 -1.76
N ALA A 32 -3.78 -9.15 -0.86
CA ALA A 32 -5.14 -8.69 -1.10
C ALA A 32 -5.24 -7.18 -0.87
N HIS A 33 -5.14 -6.44 -1.97
CA HIS A 33 -5.27 -4.98 -2.02
C HIS A 33 -6.63 -4.54 -1.49
N ARG A 34 -6.63 -3.97 -0.28
CA ARG A 34 -7.83 -3.56 0.48
C ARG A 34 -8.81 -4.69 0.78
N GLY A 35 -8.33 -5.94 0.84
CA GLY A 35 -9.16 -7.14 0.97
C GLY A 35 -9.69 -7.66 -0.37
N ALA A 36 -10.80 -8.38 -0.35
CA ALA A 36 -11.51 -8.83 -1.55
C ALA A 36 -12.33 -7.70 -2.19
N SER A 37 -11.70 -6.55 -2.43
CA SER A 37 -12.32 -5.28 -2.85
C SER A 37 -13.06 -5.34 -4.18
N GLY A 38 -12.73 -6.30 -5.05
CA GLY A 38 -13.49 -6.57 -6.28
C GLY A 38 -14.84 -7.27 -6.06
N LEU A 39 -15.12 -7.75 -4.84
CA LEU A 39 -16.32 -8.52 -4.48
C LEU A 39 -17.13 -7.90 -3.34
N LEU A 40 -16.46 -7.26 -2.39
CA LEU A 40 -17.03 -6.64 -1.20
C LEU A 40 -16.50 -5.21 -1.05
N PRO A 41 -17.20 -4.32 -0.31
CA PRO A 41 -16.68 -2.98 -0.05
C PRO A 41 -15.28 -3.05 0.57
N GLU A 42 -14.35 -2.29 0.00
CA GLU A 42 -12.96 -2.26 0.42
C GLU A 42 -12.78 -1.88 1.90
N HIS A 43 -11.71 -2.35 2.52
CA HIS A 43 -11.37 -2.08 3.93
C HIS A 43 -12.46 -2.44 4.96
N THR A 44 -13.38 -3.34 4.60
CA THR A 44 -14.32 -3.93 5.56
C THR A 44 -13.77 -5.22 6.16
N LEU A 45 -14.26 -5.59 7.35
CA LEU A 45 -13.89 -6.86 7.97
C LEU A 45 -14.31 -8.04 7.10
N GLU A 46 -15.45 -7.92 6.42
CA GLU A 46 -15.98 -8.92 5.50
C GLU A 46 -15.10 -9.08 4.26
N ALA A 47 -14.60 -7.98 3.67
CA ALA A 47 -13.65 -8.03 2.56
C ALA A 47 -12.33 -8.69 2.97
N TYR A 48 -11.84 -8.43 4.19
CA TYR A 48 -10.65 -9.07 4.72
C TYR A 48 -10.86 -10.56 4.97
N ASP A 49 -11.97 -10.94 5.60
CA ASP A 49 -12.31 -12.33 5.88
C ASP A 49 -12.44 -13.17 4.61
N LEU A 50 -13.09 -12.61 3.57
CA LEU A 50 -13.18 -13.27 2.27
C LEU A 50 -11.81 -13.43 1.61
N ALA A 51 -10.95 -12.40 1.64
CA ALA A 51 -9.60 -12.49 1.09
C ALA A 51 -8.74 -13.55 1.79
N ILE A 52 -8.83 -13.63 3.13
CA ILE A 52 -8.17 -14.67 3.93
C ILE A 52 -8.70 -16.05 3.52
N THR A 53 -10.02 -16.20 3.42
CA THR A 53 -10.66 -17.45 3.01
C THR A 53 -10.26 -17.89 1.60
N GLN A 54 -10.01 -16.94 0.70
CA GLN A 54 -9.54 -17.19 -0.66
C GLN A 54 -8.03 -17.50 -0.76
N GLY A 55 -7.29 -17.43 0.35
CA GLY A 55 -5.88 -17.82 0.42
C GLY A 55 -4.90 -16.68 0.15
N ALA A 56 -5.29 -15.43 0.39
CA ALA A 56 -4.32 -14.33 0.40
C ALA A 56 -3.24 -14.55 1.47
N ASP A 57 -1.99 -14.29 1.12
CA ASP A 57 -0.86 -14.37 2.06
C ASP A 57 -0.82 -13.15 2.98
N PHE A 58 -1.24 -11.99 2.47
CA PHE A 58 -1.30 -10.73 3.23
C PHE A 58 -2.56 -9.95 2.88
N ILE A 59 -3.04 -9.18 3.86
CA ILE A 59 -3.98 -8.08 3.64
C ILE A 59 -3.19 -6.79 3.53
N GLU A 60 -3.53 -5.96 2.56
CA GLU A 60 -2.96 -4.62 2.41
C GLU A 60 -3.99 -3.59 2.93
N PRO A 61 -3.64 -2.83 3.98
CA PRO A 61 -4.45 -1.72 4.46
C PRO A 61 -3.84 -0.37 4.06
N ASP A 62 -4.70 0.56 3.65
CA ASP A 62 -4.41 1.98 3.60
C ASP A 62 -4.75 2.61 4.95
N LEU A 63 -3.93 3.54 5.45
CA LEU A 63 -4.10 4.13 6.78
C LEU A 63 -4.18 5.65 6.72
N VAL A 64 -5.20 6.21 7.38
CA VAL A 64 -5.35 7.65 7.60
C VAL A 64 -5.43 7.92 9.10
N SER A 65 -4.84 9.03 9.55
CA SER A 65 -4.91 9.44 10.95
C SER A 65 -6.12 10.33 11.20
N THR A 66 -6.84 10.05 12.28
CA THR A 66 -7.84 10.96 12.86
C THR A 66 -7.18 12.13 13.59
N LYS A 67 -7.99 13.13 13.94
CA LYS A 67 -7.58 14.32 14.73
C LYS A 67 -6.96 13.95 16.08
N ASP A 68 -7.46 12.90 16.71
CA ASP A 68 -7.01 12.38 17.99
C ASP A 68 -5.94 11.28 17.86
N GLY A 69 -5.34 11.12 16.66
CA GLY A 69 -4.15 10.29 16.44
C GLY A 69 -4.42 8.79 16.28
N VAL A 70 -5.69 8.39 16.13
CA VAL A 70 -6.05 6.99 15.84
C VAL A 70 -5.95 6.73 14.34
N LEU A 71 -5.28 5.64 13.96
CA LEU A 71 -5.21 5.18 12.57
C LEU A 71 -6.46 4.38 12.19
N VAL A 72 -7.02 4.68 11.02
CA VAL A 72 -8.19 3.98 10.47
C VAL A 72 -7.87 3.40 9.09
N ALA A 73 -8.40 2.22 8.80
CA ALA A 73 -8.26 1.57 7.50
C ALA A 73 -9.13 2.28 6.46
N ARG A 74 -8.50 3.06 5.57
CA ARG A 74 -9.17 3.89 4.57
C ARG A 74 -8.17 4.35 3.51
N HIS A 75 -8.61 4.39 2.25
CA HIS A 75 -7.77 4.85 1.15
C HIS A 75 -7.70 6.38 1.05
N GLU A 76 -8.80 7.08 0.76
CA GLU A 76 -8.79 8.55 0.74
C GLU A 76 -8.94 9.16 2.13
N ASN A 77 -8.28 10.27 2.40
CA ASN A 77 -8.53 11.06 3.60
C ASN A 77 -9.74 12.01 3.46
N GLU A 78 -10.06 12.43 2.24
CA GLU A 78 -11.30 13.15 1.90
C GLU A 78 -12.47 12.15 1.85
N ILE A 79 -13.56 12.45 2.54
CA ILE A 79 -14.66 11.49 2.78
C ILE A 79 -16.01 11.90 2.19
N SER A 80 -16.11 13.00 1.44
CA SER A 80 -17.39 13.47 0.88
C SER A 80 -18.02 12.47 -0.09
N GLY A 81 -17.19 11.80 -0.91
CA GLY A 81 -17.69 10.95 -1.99
C GLY A 81 -18.33 9.64 -1.54
N THR A 82 -18.03 9.21 -0.32
CA THR A 82 -18.42 7.89 0.21
C THR A 82 -19.10 7.98 1.56
N THR A 83 -19.41 9.19 2.05
CA THR A 83 -20.03 9.36 3.36
C THR A 83 -21.00 10.54 3.49
N ASP A 84 -21.77 10.54 4.59
CA ASP A 84 -22.70 11.60 4.99
C ASP A 84 -22.07 12.78 5.78
N ALA A 85 -20.73 12.92 5.79
CA ALA A 85 -20.01 13.92 6.58
C ALA A 85 -20.49 15.37 6.36
N ALA A 86 -20.90 15.71 5.13
CA ALA A 86 -21.42 17.03 4.80
C ALA A 86 -22.68 17.43 5.59
N MET A 87 -23.54 16.46 5.89
CA MET A 87 -24.76 16.69 6.69
C MET A 87 -24.45 16.74 8.18
N ARG A 88 -23.49 15.95 8.67
CA ARG A 88 -23.16 15.84 10.09
C ARG A 88 -22.26 16.96 10.60
N PHE A 89 -21.35 17.43 9.76
CA PHE A 89 -20.31 18.38 10.14
C PHE A 89 -20.24 19.55 9.15
N PRO A 90 -21.34 20.27 8.85
CA PRO A 90 -21.37 21.28 7.79
C PRO A 90 -20.26 22.35 7.91
N ASP A 91 -19.87 22.69 9.15
CA ASP A 91 -18.86 23.69 9.47
C ASP A 91 -17.40 23.17 9.41
N ARG A 92 -17.19 21.95 8.91
CA ARG A 92 -15.86 21.31 8.79
C ARG A 92 -15.36 21.20 7.35
N LYS A 93 -16.09 21.76 6.39
CA LYS A 93 -15.61 21.81 5.00
C LYS A 93 -14.39 22.71 4.89
N ARG A 94 -13.32 22.24 4.24
CA ARG A 94 -12.14 23.06 3.92
C ARG A 94 -11.52 22.67 2.59
N SER A 95 -10.57 23.47 2.13
CA SER A 95 -9.75 23.20 0.95
C SER A 95 -8.32 22.88 1.37
N VAL A 96 -7.73 21.84 0.78
CA VAL A 96 -6.39 21.32 1.09
C VAL A 96 -5.70 20.97 -0.23
N VAL A 97 -4.39 21.13 -0.29
CA VAL A 97 -3.60 20.61 -1.42
C VAL A 97 -3.23 19.15 -1.12
N VAL A 98 -3.73 18.23 -1.93
CA VAL A 98 -3.41 16.79 -1.87
C VAL A 98 -2.75 16.44 -3.20
N ASP A 99 -1.52 15.92 -3.16
CA ASP A 99 -0.73 15.56 -4.35
C ASP A 99 -0.58 16.66 -5.42
N GLY A 100 -0.66 17.93 -5.00
CA GLY A 100 -0.55 19.10 -5.87
C GLY A 100 -1.89 19.67 -6.34
N ASP A 101 -3.00 18.94 -6.12
CA ASP A 101 -4.34 19.37 -6.49
C ASP A 101 -5.10 19.95 -5.30
N THR A 102 -5.88 21.01 -5.53
CA THR A 102 -6.75 21.57 -4.50
C THR A 102 -8.02 20.74 -4.37
N VAL A 103 -8.13 20.01 -3.26
CA VAL A 103 -9.29 19.21 -2.90
C VAL A 103 -10.11 19.97 -1.87
N THR A 104 -11.43 20.06 -2.08
CA THR A 104 -12.35 20.74 -1.16
C THR A 104 -13.42 19.79 -0.66
N GLY A 105 -13.47 19.55 0.64
CA GLY A 105 -14.33 18.53 1.23
C GLY A 105 -14.20 18.42 2.74
N TRP A 106 -14.45 17.22 3.25
CA TRP A 106 -14.36 16.86 4.66
C TRP A 106 -13.26 15.81 4.81
N PHE A 107 -12.39 15.98 5.78
CA PHE A 107 -11.19 15.17 5.91
C PHE A 107 -11.18 14.41 7.24
N VAL A 108 -10.69 13.18 7.23
CA VAL A 108 -10.57 12.33 8.43
C VAL A 108 -9.74 13.00 9.51
N GLU A 109 -8.68 13.73 9.13
CA GLU A 109 -7.76 14.42 10.03
C GLU A 109 -8.43 15.52 10.86
N ASP A 110 -9.63 15.97 10.49
CA ASP A 110 -10.39 16.99 11.21
C ASP A 110 -11.40 16.41 12.22
N LEU A 111 -11.60 15.09 12.20
CA LEU A 111 -12.56 14.37 13.03
C LEU A 111 -11.83 13.50 14.05
N THR A 112 -12.33 13.46 15.28
CA THR A 112 -11.93 12.43 16.24
C THR A 112 -12.46 11.06 15.81
N LEU A 113 -11.89 9.96 16.30
CA LEU A 113 -12.43 8.62 16.04
C LEU A 113 -13.90 8.51 16.45
N ALA A 114 -14.27 9.13 17.57
CA ALA A 114 -15.63 9.13 18.08
C ALA A 114 -16.61 9.80 17.10
N GLU A 115 -16.24 10.95 16.54
CA GLU A 115 -17.02 11.65 15.50
C GLU A 115 -17.08 10.83 14.21
N LEU A 116 -15.94 10.30 13.75
CA LEU A 116 -15.85 9.52 12.52
C LEU A 116 -16.74 8.28 12.54
N LYS A 117 -16.86 7.58 13.67
CA LYS A 117 -17.77 6.42 13.83
C LYS A 117 -19.25 6.76 13.66
N THR A 118 -19.62 8.04 13.72
CA THR A 118 -21.01 8.46 13.50
C THR A 118 -21.36 8.60 12.03
N VAL A 119 -20.36 8.74 11.16
CA VAL A 119 -20.50 8.93 9.72
C VAL A 119 -20.96 7.63 9.04
N ARG A 120 -21.70 7.73 7.93
CA ARG A 120 -22.25 6.60 7.16
C ARG A 120 -21.89 6.69 5.70
#